data_AF-A0A9P7WUG4-F1
#
_entry.id   AF-A0A9P7WUG4-F1
#
_cell.length_a   1.000
_cell.length_b   1.000
_cell.length_c   1.000
_cell.angle_alpha   90.00
_cell.angle_beta   90.00
_cell.angle_gamma   90.00
#
_symmetry.space_group_name_H-M   'P 1'
#
loop_
_entity.id
_entity.type
_entity.pdbx_description
1 polymer ?
#
loop_
_entity_poly.entity_id
_entity_poly.type
_entity_poly.pdbx_seq_one_letter_code
_entity_poly.pdbx_strand_id
1 'polypeptide(L)'
;MRIGAKHRKHRKLLAQVLNTRVVQRDYVPMQEQLTRQFAKALLEDPDNFVGHIRSVIGSTIQTITYGESYDGDVDLIKLAENNMKNVSKVIRGYTVEFLPWLEYLPDWFPGAEFKREAKSIREVANQVQWWPFDFVKRQAATGTASLSFILSGLDAQKSSEDLTDDIISGAAMTLFGAGVDTVSYMAALAPN
;
A
#
# COMPACT_ATOMS: atom_id res chain seq x y z
N MET A 1 -14.01 -18.65 7.08
CA MET A 1 -13.77 -17.19 6.91
C MET A 1 -14.66 -16.66 5.79
N ARG A 2 -15.78 -15.99 6.09
CA ARG A 2 -16.68 -15.46 5.06
C ARG A 2 -16.05 -14.18 4.50
N ILE A 3 -15.61 -14.20 3.23
CA ILE A 3 -15.03 -13.02 2.59
C ILE A 3 -16.06 -11.89 2.63
N GLY A 4 -15.72 -10.77 3.29
CA GLY A 4 -16.59 -9.60 3.42
C GLY A 4 -16.89 -8.95 2.07
N ALA A 5 -18.01 -8.21 1.98
CA ALA A 5 -18.39 -7.50 0.74
C ALA A 5 -17.30 -6.52 0.28
N LYS A 6 -16.65 -5.82 1.22
CA LYS A 6 -15.51 -4.92 0.95
C LYS A 6 -14.34 -5.64 0.26
N HIS A 7 -13.94 -6.82 0.77
CA HIS A 7 -12.87 -7.61 0.16
C HIS A 7 -13.19 -8.03 -1.28
N ARG A 8 -14.45 -8.38 -1.60
CA ARG A 8 -14.84 -8.69 -2.98
C ARG A 8 -14.69 -7.46 -3.89
N LYS A 9 -15.08 -6.28 -3.41
CA LYS A 9 -14.92 -5.02 -4.16
C LYS A 9 -13.44 -4.69 -4.38
N HIS A 10 -12.59 -4.81 -3.36
CA HIS A 10 -11.15 -4.63 -3.50
C HIS A 10 -10.56 -5.58 -4.56
N ARG A 11 -10.88 -6.88 -4.49
CA ARG A 11 -10.40 -7.86 -5.47
C ARG A 11 -10.87 -7.55 -6.89
N LYS A 12 -12.12 -7.09 -7.05
CA LYS A 12 -12.66 -6.68 -8.36
C LYS A 12 -11.88 -5.51 -8.94
N LEU A 13 -11.61 -4.47 -8.15
CA LEU A 13 -10.81 -3.31 -8.57
C LEU A 13 -9.39 -3.73 -8.94
N LEU A 14 -8.72 -4.48 -8.06
CA LEU A 14 -7.36 -4.97 -8.33
C LEU A 14 -7.30 -5.84 -9.59
N ALA A 15 -8.28 -6.72 -9.81
CA ALA A 15 -8.34 -7.55 -11.01
C ALA A 15 -8.53 -6.72 -12.29
N GLN A 16 -9.25 -5.60 -12.22
CA GLN A 16 -9.39 -4.68 -13.36
C GLN A 16 -8.07 -3.98 -13.69
N VAL A 17 -7.29 -3.63 -12.69
CA VAL A 17 -6.05 -2.86 -12.90
C VAL A 17 -4.84 -3.77 -13.16
N LEU A 18 -4.85 -5.00 -12.64
CA LEU A 18 -3.80 -6.01 -12.85
C LEU A 18 -4.12 -6.99 -13.98
N ASN A 19 -5.09 -6.69 -14.86
CA ASN A 19 -5.41 -7.57 -15.97
C ASN A 19 -4.30 -7.56 -17.03
N THR A 20 -4.14 -8.67 -17.75
CA THR A 20 -3.06 -8.85 -18.73
C THR A 20 -2.99 -7.74 -19.77
N ARG A 21 -4.10 -7.19 -20.24
CA ARG A 21 -4.09 -6.12 -21.25
C ARG A 21 -3.54 -4.82 -20.69
N VAL A 22 -3.96 -4.44 -19.48
CA VAL A 22 -3.47 -3.24 -18.78
C VAL A 22 -1.99 -3.41 -18.44
N VAL A 23 -1.60 -4.58 -17.91
CA VAL A 23 -0.20 -4.88 -17.60
C VAL A 23 0.69 -4.75 -18.83
N GLN A 24 0.30 -5.35 -19.96
CA GLN A 24 1.10 -5.30 -21.19
C GLN A 24 1.17 -3.89 -21.78
N ARG A 25 0.09 -3.12 -21.73
CA ARG A 25 0.04 -1.77 -22.30
C ARG A 25 0.78 -0.75 -21.43
N ASP A 26 0.55 -0.77 -20.12
CA ASP A 26 0.93 0.32 -19.22
C ASP A 26 2.12 -0.03 -18.32
N TYR A 27 2.22 -1.28 -17.87
CA TYR A 27 3.21 -1.67 -16.85
C TYR A 27 4.48 -2.26 -17.44
N VAL A 28 4.42 -2.96 -18.55
CA VAL A 28 5.63 -3.50 -19.21
C VAL A 28 6.60 -2.38 -19.62
N PRO A 29 6.19 -1.30 -20.29
CA PRO A 29 7.11 -0.21 -20.61
C PRO A 29 7.73 0.43 -19.37
N MET A 30 6.93 0.58 -18.31
CA MET A 30 7.38 1.13 -17.04
C MET A 30 8.42 0.20 -16.39
N GLN A 31 8.14 -1.12 -16.33
CA GLN A 31 9.07 -2.13 -15.80
C GLN A 31 10.39 -2.18 -16.59
N GLU A 32 10.35 -2.01 -17.92
CA GLU A 32 11.57 -1.90 -18.73
C GLU A 32 12.41 -0.68 -18.34
N GLN A 33 11.78 0.49 -18.20
CA GLN A 33 12.46 1.72 -17.77
C GLN A 33 13.10 1.53 -16.39
N LEU A 34 12.37 0.94 -15.46
CA LEU A 34 12.83 0.67 -14.09
C LEU A 34 13.98 -0.32 -14.07
N THR A 35 13.92 -1.37 -14.89
CA THR A 35 15.01 -2.34 -15.04
C THR A 35 16.29 -1.68 -15.55
N ARG A 36 16.18 -0.72 -16.48
CA ARG A 36 17.33 0.07 -16.96
C ARG A 36 17.91 0.96 -15.86
N GLN A 37 17.06 1.62 -15.07
CA GLN A 37 17.51 2.43 -13.93
C GLN A 37 18.21 1.58 -12.87
N PHE A 38 17.64 0.41 -12.54
CA PHE A 38 18.24 -0.55 -11.63
C PHE A 38 19.61 -1.03 -12.12
N ALA A 39 19.71 -1.44 -13.38
CA ALA A 39 20.97 -1.90 -13.95
C ALA A 39 22.04 -0.81 -13.94
N LYS A 40 21.66 0.45 -14.23
CA LYS A 40 22.58 1.58 -14.14
C LYS A 40 23.07 1.82 -12.72
N ALA A 41 22.17 1.84 -11.74
CA ALA A 41 22.51 2.04 -10.34
C ALA A 41 23.44 0.92 -9.84
N LEU A 42 23.17 -0.33 -10.22
CA LEU A 42 24.00 -1.47 -9.86
C LEU A 42 25.40 -1.44 -10.50
N LEU A 43 25.55 -0.84 -11.68
CA LEU A 43 26.87 -0.65 -12.30
C LEU A 43 27.69 0.43 -11.57
N GLU A 44 27.03 1.39 -10.92
CA GLU A 44 27.66 2.48 -10.18
C GLU A 44 28.04 2.05 -8.75
N ASP A 45 27.19 1.27 -8.08
CA ASP A 45 27.37 0.79 -6.71
C ASP A 45 26.88 -0.67 -6.55
N PRO A 46 27.66 -1.66 -7.03
CA PRO A 46 27.25 -3.07 -7.05
C PRO A 46 27.04 -3.66 -5.66
N ASP A 47 27.75 -3.14 -4.65
CA ASP A 47 27.67 -3.63 -3.27
C ASP A 47 26.34 -3.26 -2.59
N ASN A 48 25.60 -2.30 -3.15
CA ASN A 48 24.31 -1.84 -2.65
C ASN A 48 23.11 -2.39 -3.44
N PHE A 49 23.22 -3.62 -3.95
CA PHE A 49 22.15 -4.31 -4.69
C PHE A 49 20.77 -4.19 -4.01
N VAL A 50 20.74 -4.44 -2.69
CA VAL A 50 19.53 -4.41 -1.87
C VAL A 50 18.90 -3.01 -1.81
N GLY A 51 19.72 -1.97 -1.65
CA GLY A 51 19.23 -0.59 -1.67
C GLY A 51 18.65 -0.21 -3.02
N HIS A 52 19.33 -0.59 -4.10
CA HIS A 52 18.89 -0.31 -5.47
C HIS A 52 17.56 -0.99 -5.81
N ILE A 53 17.42 -2.28 -5.52
CA ILE A 53 16.20 -3.02 -5.87
C ILE A 53 14.99 -2.52 -5.05
N ARG A 54 15.21 -2.20 -3.76
CA ARG A 54 14.17 -1.64 -2.89
C ARG A 54 13.72 -0.28 -3.38
N SER A 55 14.66 0.60 -3.74
CA SER A 55 14.34 1.93 -4.28
C SER A 55 13.54 1.81 -5.57
N VAL A 56 14.02 1.02 -6.54
CA VAL A 56 13.37 0.89 -7.85
C VAL A 56 11.97 0.31 -7.71
N ILE A 57 11.78 -0.79 -6.99
CA ILE A 57 10.43 -1.39 -6.90
C ILE A 57 9.52 -0.56 -5.99
N GLY A 58 10.05 0.07 -4.93
CA GLY A 58 9.29 1.01 -4.11
C GLY A 58 8.73 2.17 -4.92
N SER A 59 9.56 2.83 -5.73
CA SER A 59 9.14 3.87 -6.67
C SER A 59 8.15 3.33 -7.71
N THR A 60 8.35 2.11 -8.20
CA THR A 60 7.45 1.44 -9.16
C THR A 60 6.04 1.32 -8.61
N ILE A 61 5.89 0.70 -7.44
CA ILE A 61 4.56 0.45 -6.87
C ILE A 61 3.90 1.75 -6.43
N GLN A 62 4.68 2.74 -5.99
CA GLN A 62 4.20 4.09 -5.73
C GLN A 62 3.63 4.73 -7.00
N THR A 63 4.36 4.68 -8.11
CA THR A 63 3.91 5.22 -9.40
C THR A 63 2.65 4.51 -9.90
N ILE A 64 2.59 3.17 -9.85
CA ILE A 64 1.38 2.42 -10.26
C ILE A 64 0.18 2.83 -9.41
N THR A 65 0.39 2.96 -8.09
CA THR A 65 -0.72 3.14 -7.15
C THR A 65 -1.20 4.60 -7.13
N TYR A 66 -0.26 5.55 -7.08
CA TYR A 66 -0.50 6.96 -6.79
C TYR A 66 -0.04 7.92 -7.92
N GLY A 67 0.70 7.44 -8.92
CA GLY A 67 1.15 8.22 -10.07
C GLY A 67 2.55 8.82 -9.90
N GLU A 68 3.20 9.17 -11.02
CA GLU A 68 4.55 9.75 -11.05
C GLU A 68 4.64 11.12 -10.38
N SER A 69 3.55 11.88 -10.40
CA SER A 69 3.44 13.20 -9.76
C SER A 69 3.23 13.14 -8.24
N TYR A 70 3.40 11.96 -7.61
CA TYR A 70 3.41 11.88 -6.15
C TYR A 70 4.65 12.56 -5.59
N ASP A 71 4.44 13.75 -5.04
CA ASP A 71 5.42 14.57 -4.32
C ASP A 71 4.79 15.00 -2.99
N GLY A 72 4.30 14.03 -2.23
CA GLY A 72 3.80 14.29 -0.89
C GLY A 72 4.96 14.45 0.10
N ASP A 73 4.76 15.26 1.15
CA ASP A 73 5.75 15.49 2.22
C ASP A 73 6.11 14.22 3.03
N VAL A 74 5.49 13.09 2.71
CA VAL A 74 5.54 11.85 3.48
C VAL A 74 6.26 10.78 2.66
N ASP A 75 7.30 10.20 3.25
CA ASP A 75 7.92 8.99 2.74
C ASP A 75 6.96 7.80 2.88
N LEU A 76 6.21 7.55 1.80
CA LEU A 76 5.19 6.50 1.76
C LEU A 76 5.78 5.11 1.94
N ILE A 77 6.98 4.86 1.42
CA ILE A 77 7.64 3.56 1.54
C ILE A 77 7.91 3.28 3.00
N LYS A 78 8.55 4.22 3.71
CA LYS A 78 8.82 4.09 5.15
C LYS A 78 7.54 4.00 5.98
N LEU A 79 6.51 4.75 5.61
CA LEU A 79 5.20 4.70 6.27
C LEU A 79 4.55 3.32 6.10
N ALA A 80 4.56 2.76 4.89
CA ALA A 80 4.04 1.43 4.59
C ALA A 80 4.83 0.33 5.31
N GLU A 81 6.16 0.40 5.33
CA GLU A 81 7.00 -0.55 6.06
C GLU A 81 6.72 -0.53 7.56
N ASN A 82 6.54 0.65 8.14
CA ASN A 82 6.15 0.77 9.55
C ASN A 82 4.78 0.14 9.80
N ASN A 83 3.83 0.34 8.88
CA ASN A 83 2.53 -0.29 8.95
C ASN A 83 2.60 -1.82 8.80
N MET A 84 3.50 -2.36 7.97
CA MET A 84 3.67 -3.80 7.82
C MET A 84 4.21 -4.47 9.09
N LYS A 85 5.00 -3.76 9.90
CA LYS A 85 5.37 -4.24 11.25
C LYS A 85 4.12 -4.39 12.13
N ASN A 86 3.19 -3.45 12.06
CA ASN A 86 1.92 -3.54 12.78
C ASN A 86 1.04 -4.68 12.26
N VAL A 87 0.97 -4.88 10.94
CA VAL A 87 0.25 -6.02 10.34
C VAL A 87 0.85 -7.35 10.81
N SER A 88 2.17 -7.48 10.83
CA SER A 88 2.85 -8.68 11.34
C SER A 88 2.49 -8.97 12.80
N LYS A 89 2.42 -7.94 13.65
CA LYS A 89 1.96 -8.07 15.03
C LYS A 89 0.52 -8.54 15.12
N VAL A 90 -0.39 -7.92 14.36
CA VAL A 90 -1.82 -8.30 14.33
C VAL A 90 -1.99 -9.74 13.88
N ILE A 91 -1.23 -10.20 12.87
CA ILE A 91 -1.29 -11.59 12.39
C ILE A 91 -0.83 -12.60 13.46
N ARG A 92 0.09 -12.22 14.35
CA ARG A 92 0.50 -13.08 15.49
C ARG A 92 -0.62 -13.26 16.52
N GLY A 93 -1.65 -12.40 16.46
CA GLY A 93 -2.84 -12.46 17.30
C GLY A 93 -2.65 -11.80 18.66
N TYR A 94 -3.76 -11.36 19.24
CA TYR A 94 -3.82 -10.82 20.60
C TYR A 94 -4.59 -11.76 21.54
N THR A 95 -4.28 -11.70 22.84
CA THR A 95 -4.98 -12.49 23.86
C THR A 95 -6.50 -12.26 23.88
N VAL A 96 -6.96 -11.06 23.48
CA VAL A 96 -8.40 -10.74 23.34
C VAL A 96 -9.13 -11.62 22.32
N GLU A 97 -8.42 -12.17 21.33
CA GLU A 97 -9.01 -13.10 20.36
C GLU A 97 -9.40 -14.44 20.99
N PHE A 98 -8.71 -14.83 22.07
CA PHE A 98 -8.99 -16.05 22.85
C PHE A 98 -9.89 -15.79 24.05
N LEU A 99 -9.91 -14.54 24.55
CA LEU A 99 -10.70 -14.11 25.71
C LEU A 99 -11.50 -12.84 25.38
N PRO A 100 -12.67 -12.95 24.70
CA PRO A 100 -13.42 -11.81 24.17
C PRO A 100 -13.88 -10.80 25.25
N TRP A 101 -14.04 -11.25 26.50
CA TRP A 101 -14.43 -10.38 27.60
C TRP A 101 -13.39 -9.28 27.90
N LEU A 102 -12.14 -9.46 27.47
CA LEU A 102 -11.09 -8.44 27.59
C LEU A 102 -11.44 -7.15 26.80
N GLU A 103 -12.28 -7.22 25.76
CA GLU A 103 -12.72 -6.04 25.00
C GLU A 103 -13.50 -5.04 25.86
N TYR A 104 -14.17 -5.48 26.92
CA TYR A 104 -14.98 -4.62 27.78
C TYR A 104 -14.19 -3.96 28.92
N LEU A 105 -12.91 -4.31 29.10
CA LEU A 105 -12.08 -3.75 30.17
C LEU A 105 -11.78 -2.26 29.92
N PRO A 106 -11.76 -1.41 30.96
CA PRO A 106 -11.30 -0.02 30.82
C PRO A 106 -9.86 0.06 30.30
N ASP A 107 -9.52 1.13 29.55
CA ASP A 107 -8.18 1.33 28.96
C ASP A 107 -7.03 1.37 30.01
N TRP A 108 -7.35 1.61 31.28
CA TRP A 108 -6.38 1.66 32.38
C TRP A 108 -6.14 0.30 33.06
N PHE A 109 -6.92 -0.74 32.74
CA PHE A 109 -6.85 -2.03 33.41
C PHE A 109 -5.58 -2.82 33.02
N PRO A 110 -4.92 -3.52 33.95
CA PRO A 110 -3.75 -4.36 33.64
C PRO A 110 -4.08 -5.42 32.57
N GLY A 111 -3.34 -5.45 31.46
CA GLY A 111 -3.63 -6.32 30.31
C GLY A 111 -4.56 -5.71 29.26
N ALA A 112 -5.02 -4.46 29.41
CA ALA A 112 -5.72 -3.71 28.36
C ALA A 112 -4.77 -2.94 27.41
N GLU A 113 -3.47 -3.22 27.44
CA GLU A 113 -2.46 -2.54 26.59
C GLU A 113 -2.76 -2.70 25.10
N PHE A 114 -3.37 -3.82 24.70
CA PHE A 114 -3.81 -4.06 23.32
C PHE A 114 -4.75 -2.97 22.80
N LYS A 115 -5.52 -2.29 23.67
CA LYS A 115 -6.41 -1.20 23.24
C LYS A 115 -5.63 0.04 22.82
N ARG A 116 -4.58 0.39 23.59
CA ARG A 116 -3.68 1.50 23.24
C ARG A 116 -2.90 1.18 21.98
N GLU A 117 -2.41 -0.06 21.86
CA GLU A 117 -1.72 -0.49 20.64
C GLU A 117 -2.65 -0.49 19.43
N ALA A 118 -3.88 -1.01 19.55
CA ALA A 118 -4.87 -1.00 18.47
C ALA A 118 -5.21 0.42 17.99
N LYS A 119 -5.30 1.40 18.91
CA LYS A 119 -5.47 2.82 18.55
C LYS A 119 -4.30 3.33 17.71
N SER A 120 -3.07 3.08 18.16
CA SER A 120 -1.85 3.49 17.43
C SER A 120 -1.73 2.80 16.07
N ILE A 121 -2.01 1.49 15.98
CA ILE A 121 -2.03 0.75 14.73
C ILE A 121 -3.07 1.34 13.77
N ARG A 122 -4.26 1.68 14.27
CA ARG A 122 -5.33 2.29 13.47
C ARG A 122 -4.95 3.68 12.95
N GLU A 123 -4.26 4.48 13.74
CA GLU A 123 -3.75 5.79 13.31
C GLU A 123 -2.76 5.65 12.16
N VAL A 124 -1.79 4.74 12.27
CA VAL A 124 -0.82 4.46 11.19
C VAL A 124 -1.52 3.93 9.94
N ALA A 125 -2.46 2.98 10.09
CA ALA A 125 -3.23 2.44 8.96
C ALA A 125 -4.04 3.53 8.25
N ASN A 126 -4.66 4.44 9.01
CA ASN A 126 -5.39 5.58 8.45
C ASN A 126 -4.45 6.51 7.67
N GLN A 127 -3.25 6.80 8.17
CA GLN A 127 -2.27 7.62 7.45
C GLN A 127 -1.88 6.96 6.13
N VAL A 128 -1.54 5.67 6.14
CA VAL A 128 -1.16 4.91 4.93
C VAL A 128 -2.29 4.91 3.89
N GLN A 129 -3.55 4.79 4.34
CA GLN A 129 -4.71 4.75 3.46
C GLN A 129 -5.03 6.12 2.87
N TRP A 130 -5.12 7.14 3.72
CA TRP A 130 -5.77 8.41 3.35
C TRP A 130 -4.81 9.47 2.85
N TRP A 131 -3.58 9.57 3.36
CA TRP A 131 -2.65 10.60 2.89
C TRP A 131 -2.37 10.54 1.39
N PRO A 132 -1.94 9.39 0.83
CA PRO A 132 -1.66 9.34 -0.59
C PRO A 132 -2.93 9.40 -1.44
N PHE A 133 -4.05 8.89 -0.92
CA PHE A 133 -5.34 9.02 -1.59
C PHE A 133 -5.77 10.49 -1.73
N ASP A 134 -5.75 11.25 -0.63
CA ASP A 134 -6.16 12.66 -0.61
C ASP A 134 -5.27 13.51 -1.50
N PHE A 135 -3.96 13.23 -1.51
CA PHE A 135 -3.01 13.89 -2.39
C PHE A 135 -3.40 13.74 -3.87
N VAL A 136 -3.61 12.49 -4.33
CA VAL A 136 -3.99 12.22 -5.73
C VAL A 136 -5.39 12.76 -6.02
N LYS A 137 -6.33 12.68 -5.08
CA LYS A 137 -7.68 13.22 -5.25
C LYS A 137 -7.68 14.74 -5.46
N ARG A 138 -6.80 15.49 -4.78
CA ARG A 138 -6.60 16.94 -5.02
C ARG A 138 -6.00 17.21 -6.38
N GLN A 139 -5.02 16.42 -6.81
CA GLN A 139 -4.47 16.55 -8.17
C GLN A 139 -5.53 16.24 -9.23
N ALA A 140 -6.37 15.23 -9.01
CA ALA A 140 -7.45 14.87 -9.92
C ALA A 140 -8.48 15.99 -10.05
N ALA A 141 -8.83 16.65 -8.93
CA ALA A 141 -9.73 17.80 -8.92
C ALA A 141 -9.20 19.02 -9.69
N THR A 142 -7.87 19.14 -9.84
CA THR A 142 -7.21 20.22 -10.58
C THR A 142 -6.77 19.81 -11.99
N GLY A 143 -7.05 18.56 -12.41
CA GLY A 143 -6.64 18.03 -13.71
C GLY A 143 -5.14 17.77 -13.86
N THR A 144 -4.40 17.70 -12.75
CA THR A 144 -2.94 17.51 -12.72
C THR A 144 -2.49 16.13 -12.28
N ALA A 145 -3.42 15.22 -11.97
CA ALA A 145 -3.09 13.87 -11.53
C ALA A 145 -2.47 13.05 -12.68
N SER A 146 -1.32 12.43 -12.41
CA SER A 146 -0.76 11.40 -13.30
C SER A 146 -1.63 10.14 -13.32
N LEU A 147 -1.52 9.38 -14.42
CA LEU A 147 -2.16 8.08 -14.53
C LEU A 147 -1.75 7.18 -13.35
N SER A 148 -2.75 6.63 -12.66
CA SER A 148 -2.55 5.80 -11.47
C SER A 148 -3.77 4.93 -11.17
N PHE A 149 -3.61 3.94 -10.29
CA PHE A 149 -4.71 3.15 -9.74
C PHE A 149 -5.76 4.06 -9.09
N ILE A 150 -5.34 5.05 -8.29
CA ILE A 150 -6.28 5.98 -7.64
C ILE A 150 -7.04 6.81 -8.66
N LEU A 151 -6.37 7.41 -9.66
CA LEU A 151 -7.06 8.20 -10.68
C LEU A 151 -8.08 7.37 -11.44
N SER A 152 -7.70 6.16 -11.86
CA SER A 152 -8.60 5.21 -12.53
C SER A 152 -9.81 4.85 -11.66
N GLY A 153 -9.60 4.68 -10.34
CA GLY A 153 -10.66 4.41 -9.38
C GLY A 153 -11.61 5.60 -9.20
N LEU A 154 -11.07 6.82 -9.10
CA LEU A 154 -11.84 8.06 -8.99
C LEU A 154 -12.68 8.32 -10.27
N ASP A 155 -12.14 7.99 -11.45
CA ASP A 155 -12.91 8.08 -12.69
C ASP A 155 -14.01 7.02 -12.76
N ALA A 156 -13.74 5.79 -12.35
CA ALA A 156 -14.75 4.73 -12.31
C ALA A 156 -15.87 5.02 -11.30
N GLN A 157 -15.56 5.69 -10.19
CA GLN A 157 -16.53 6.13 -9.17
C GLN A 157 -17.59 7.07 -9.75
N LYS A 158 -17.26 7.90 -10.76
CA LYS A 158 -18.23 8.78 -11.43
C LYS A 158 -19.38 8.00 -12.09
N SER A 159 -19.17 6.73 -12.41
CA SER A 159 -20.15 5.86 -13.06
C SER A 159 -20.66 4.73 -12.15
N SER A 160 -20.25 4.70 -10.87
CA SER A 160 -20.63 3.64 -9.94
C SER A 160 -20.65 4.12 -8.49
N GLU A 161 -21.84 4.33 -7.93
CA GLU A 161 -22.04 4.68 -6.52
C GLU A 161 -21.50 3.63 -5.54
N ASP A 162 -21.32 2.40 -6.03
CA ASP A 162 -20.76 1.28 -5.28
C ASP A 162 -19.25 1.43 -4.98
N LEU A 163 -18.55 2.33 -5.69
CA LEU A 163 -17.14 2.62 -5.51
C LEU A 163 -16.98 3.86 -4.62
N THR A 164 -16.85 3.65 -3.31
CA THR A 164 -16.59 4.74 -2.38
C THR A 164 -15.08 5.01 -2.27
N ASP A 165 -14.73 6.18 -1.75
CA ASP A 165 -13.34 6.54 -1.45
C ASP A 165 -12.67 5.50 -0.54
N ASP A 166 -13.40 4.99 0.46
CA ASP A 166 -12.91 3.94 1.37
C ASP A 166 -12.58 2.62 0.64
N ILE A 167 -13.34 2.27 -0.39
CA ILE A 167 -13.09 1.07 -1.20
C ILE A 167 -11.88 1.28 -2.10
N ILE A 168 -11.76 2.44 -2.73
CA ILE A 168 -10.65 2.76 -3.66
C ILE A 168 -9.35 2.89 -2.87
N SER A 169 -9.32 3.73 -1.84
CA SER A 169 -8.16 3.93 -0.96
C SER A 169 -7.76 2.64 -0.24
N GLY A 170 -8.73 1.84 0.24
CA GLY A 170 -8.46 0.55 0.88
C GLY A 170 -7.85 -0.48 -0.08
N ALA A 171 -8.29 -0.52 -1.34
CA ALA A 171 -7.69 -1.37 -2.36
C ALA A 171 -6.26 -0.91 -2.72
N ALA A 172 -6.04 0.40 -2.82
CA ALA A 172 -4.73 1.00 -3.07
C ALA A 172 -3.74 0.74 -1.94
N MET A 173 -4.16 0.92 -0.68
CA MET A 173 -3.36 0.57 0.51
C MET A 173 -2.91 -0.90 0.47
N THR A 174 -3.80 -1.80 0.05
CA THR A 174 -3.49 -3.23 -0.07
C THR A 174 -2.45 -3.48 -1.17
N LEU A 175 -2.63 -2.86 -2.35
CA LEU A 175 -1.71 -2.98 -3.48
C LEU A 175 -0.31 -2.46 -3.13
N PHE A 176 -0.24 -1.26 -2.57
CA PHE A 176 1.01 -0.60 -2.20
C PHE A 176 1.72 -1.34 -1.07
N GLY A 177 1.01 -1.67 0.01
CA GLY A 177 1.58 -2.41 1.14
C GLY A 177 2.14 -3.78 0.73
N ALA A 178 1.40 -4.54 -0.09
CA ALA A 178 1.87 -5.83 -0.59
C ALA A 178 3.12 -5.70 -1.48
N GLY A 179 3.16 -4.70 -2.36
CA GLY A 179 4.32 -4.45 -3.22
C GLY A 179 5.56 -4.05 -2.42
N VAL A 180 5.42 -3.19 -1.42
CA VAL A 180 6.55 -2.75 -0.58
C VAL A 180 7.09 -3.90 0.31
N ASP A 181 6.20 -4.67 0.95
CA ASP A 181 6.60 -5.72 1.89
C ASP A 181 7.34 -6.88 1.21
N THR A 182 6.77 -7.39 0.11
CA THR A 182 7.34 -8.53 -0.61
C THR A 182 8.72 -8.21 -1.18
N VAL A 183 8.91 -6.99 -1.68
CA VAL A 183 10.21 -6.49 -2.15
C VAL A 183 11.20 -6.38 -1.02
N SER A 184 10.80 -5.78 0.09
CA SER A 184 11.65 -5.63 1.28
C SER A 184 12.12 -7.00 1.79
N TYR A 185 11.24 -8.01 1.73
CA TYR A 185 11.58 -9.38 2.08
C TYR A 185 12.54 -10.04 1.09
N MET A 186 12.34 -9.87 -0.22
CA MET A 186 13.29 -10.38 -1.23
C MET A 186 14.68 -9.76 -1.06
N ALA A 187 14.74 -8.47 -0.77
CA ALA A 187 15.97 -7.75 -0.43
C ALA A 187 16.68 -8.35 0.80
N ALA A 188 15.95 -8.72 1.84
CA ALA A 188 16.51 -9.31 3.05
C ALA A 188 17.06 -10.74 2.88
N LEU A 189 16.69 -11.43 1.79
CA LEU A 189 17.14 -12.78 1.47
C LEU A 189 18.32 -12.81 0.49
N ALA A 190 18.75 -11.65 -0.04
CA ALA A 190 19.93 -11.59 -0.90
C ALA A 190 21.17 -11.95 -0.06
N PRO A 191 22.00 -12.93 -0.50
CA PRO A 191 23.25 -13.23 0.18
C PRO A 191 24.18 -12.01 0.12
N ASN A 192 24.85 -11.72 1.24
CA ASN A 192 25.92 -10.73 1.33
C ASN A 192 27.07 -11.05 0.36
#